data_AF-A0A367ZLN2-F1
#
_entry.id   AF-A0A367ZLN2-F1
#
_cell.length_a   1.000
_cell.length_b   1.000
_cell.length_c   1.000
_cell.angle_alpha   90.00
_cell.angle_beta   90.00
_cell.angle_gamma   90.00
#
_symmetry.space_group_name_H-M   'P 1'
#
loop_
_entity.id
_entity.type
_entity.pdbx_description
1 polymer ?
#
loop_
_entity_poly.entity_id
_entity_poly.type
_entity_poly.pdbx_seq_one_letter_code
_entity_poly.pdbx_strand_id
1 'polypeptide(L)'
;MDSISAWWNGLAPFTRLLVGDAIAVVVAFFGGGLLGGWVRGRLKEFGVDDLLSLPWRPARSDLDDKPGAGDLYSYLVDLTVWMFGVAFIAHQHQNKALADLVFRVVGRVWMLAILVFLATFLANAVGRAVNDLLKHPAVRDRLEALLPGQDKAGGTIVDILARSLSTLVFGFLFLLVIMTASELAGLAALGSAVAALWHLGLRLISVAAALGIGALGVLAVARAWPTATSKQEKTYEEKVQGFTRLGLVAVTTILAVDLVTSAASTFTWVAVLFLLAVFLEPLRGSLLDIWAGFALEFYAVKKIKLGEAEATLEKTGFLHSWLRNAAGETFQLANREVLAAHMRHPAGDRPALST
;
A
#
# COMPACT_ATOMS: atom_id res chain seq x y z
N MET A 1 40.94 -27.24 -52.54
CA MET A 1 39.84 -27.86 -51.77
C MET A 1 39.95 -29.39 -51.78
N ASP A 2 40.43 -30.00 -52.87
CA ASP A 2 40.54 -31.47 -53.02
C ASP A 2 41.50 -32.15 -52.04
N SER A 3 42.52 -31.45 -51.54
CA SER A 3 43.44 -31.99 -50.52
C SER A 3 42.78 -32.20 -49.16
N ILE A 4 41.84 -31.34 -48.76
CA ILE A 4 41.15 -31.42 -47.46
C ILE A 4 40.11 -32.55 -47.49
N SER A 5 39.36 -32.67 -48.59
CA SER A 5 38.38 -33.75 -48.75
C SER A 5 39.08 -35.12 -48.84
N ALA A 6 40.21 -35.23 -49.55
CA ALA A 6 41.01 -36.45 -49.59
C ALA A 6 41.55 -36.84 -48.20
N TRP A 7 42.09 -35.89 -47.43
CA TRP A 7 42.54 -36.13 -46.06
C TRP A 7 41.38 -36.59 -45.16
N TRP A 8 40.26 -35.88 -45.17
CA TRP A 8 39.08 -36.22 -44.37
C TRP A 8 38.56 -37.63 -44.69
N ASN A 9 38.50 -37.97 -45.98
CA ASN A 9 38.06 -39.28 -46.46
C ASN A 9 39.07 -40.40 -46.22
N GLY A 10 40.32 -40.09 -45.85
CA GLY A 10 41.34 -41.08 -45.46
C GLY A 10 41.33 -41.44 -43.97
N LEU A 11 40.65 -40.66 -43.11
CA LEU A 11 40.61 -40.92 -41.67
C LEU A 11 39.71 -42.11 -41.31
N ALA A 12 40.06 -42.86 -40.26
CA ALA A 12 39.20 -43.89 -39.69
C ALA A 12 37.89 -43.29 -39.17
N PRO A 13 36.75 -44.02 -39.20
CA PRO A 13 35.44 -43.49 -38.77
C PRO A 13 35.45 -42.91 -37.35
N PHE A 14 36.12 -43.59 -36.41
CA PHE A 14 36.27 -43.11 -35.03
C PHE A 14 37.07 -41.80 -34.94
N THR A 15 38.15 -41.67 -35.72
CA THR A 15 38.95 -40.44 -35.77
C THR A 15 38.15 -39.28 -36.35
N ARG A 16 37.32 -39.51 -37.37
CA ARG A 16 36.43 -38.47 -37.91
C ARG A 16 35.42 -37.97 -36.87
N LEU A 17 34.87 -38.88 -36.07
CA LEU A 17 33.96 -38.53 -34.97
C LEU A 17 34.67 -37.64 -33.93
N LEU A 18 35.85 -38.04 -33.47
CA LEU A 18 36.63 -37.25 -32.50
C LEU A 18 37.05 -35.88 -33.04
N VAL A 19 37.46 -35.80 -34.31
CA VAL A 19 37.79 -34.52 -34.95
C VAL A 19 36.53 -33.66 -35.08
N GLY A 20 35.38 -34.26 -35.40
CA GLY A 20 34.08 -33.58 -35.41
C GLY A 20 33.69 -33.01 -34.05
N ASP A 21 33.87 -33.79 -32.97
CA ASP A 21 33.62 -33.34 -31.60
C ASP A 21 34.55 -32.19 -31.19
N ALA A 22 35.85 -32.30 -31.51
CA ALA A 22 36.82 -31.25 -31.25
C ALA A 22 36.48 -29.95 -32.00
N ILE A 23 36.07 -30.05 -33.27
CA ILE A 23 35.60 -28.90 -34.04
C ILE A 23 34.34 -28.31 -33.40
N ALA A 24 33.37 -29.13 -32.99
CA ALA A 24 32.14 -28.65 -32.35
C ALA A 24 32.43 -27.88 -31.05
N VAL A 25 33.35 -28.39 -30.20
CA VAL A 25 33.80 -27.70 -28.97
C VAL A 25 34.47 -26.37 -29.29
N VAL A 26 35.37 -26.34 -30.27
CA VAL A 26 36.06 -25.11 -30.68
C VAL A 26 35.06 -24.09 -31.22
N VAL A 27 34.14 -24.50 -32.09
CA VAL A 27 33.10 -23.63 -32.65
C VAL A 27 32.18 -23.11 -31.55
N ALA A 28 31.77 -23.95 -30.59
CA ALA A 28 30.95 -23.54 -29.47
C ALA A 28 31.67 -22.53 -28.57
N PHE A 29 32.95 -22.74 -28.27
CA PHE A 29 33.75 -21.84 -27.45
C PHE A 29 33.91 -20.45 -28.09
N PHE A 30 34.37 -20.41 -29.34
CA PHE A 30 34.56 -19.12 -30.04
C PHE A 30 33.23 -18.48 -30.42
N GLY A 31 32.25 -19.27 -30.85
CA GLY A 31 30.92 -18.80 -31.19
C GLY A 31 30.19 -18.21 -30.00
N GLY A 32 30.29 -18.86 -28.83
CA GLY A 32 29.71 -18.39 -27.58
C GLY A 32 30.30 -17.05 -27.14
N GLY A 33 31.63 -16.93 -27.15
CA GLY A 33 32.32 -15.67 -26.84
C GLY A 33 31.98 -14.52 -27.79
N LEU A 34 31.92 -14.78 -29.11
CA LEU A 34 31.56 -13.77 -30.11
C LEU A 34 30.10 -13.32 -29.97
N LEU A 35 29.16 -14.27 -29.83
CA LEU A 35 27.74 -13.98 -29.68
C LEU A 35 27.46 -13.28 -28.35
N GLY A 36 28.06 -13.76 -27.25
CA GLY A 36 27.96 -13.11 -25.95
C GLY A 36 28.50 -11.68 -25.98
N GLY A 37 29.68 -11.47 -26.57
CA GLY A 37 30.25 -10.12 -26.77
C GLY A 37 29.35 -9.20 -27.59
N TRP A 38 28.77 -9.70 -28.68
CA TRP A 38 27.82 -8.95 -29.49
C TRP A 38 26.54 -8.59 -28.74
N VAL A 39 25.94 -9.56 -28.02
CA VAL A 39 24.75 -9.32 -27.19
C VAL A 39 25.05 -8.31 -26.09
N ARG A 40 26.20 -8.43 -25.41
CA ARG A 40 26.66 -7.44 -24.41
C ARG A 40 26.71 -6.03 -25.00
N GLY A 41 27.32 -5.87 -26.17
CA GLY A 41 27.40 -4.60 -26.88
C GLY A 41 26.02 -4.02 -27.15
N ARG A 42 25.11 -4.82 -27.70
CA ARG A 42 23.73 -4.41 -27.99
C ARG A 42 22.95 -4.04 -26.73
N LEU A 43 23.01 -4.86 -25.68
CA LEU A 43 22.31 -4.58 -24.42
C LEU A 43 22.82 -3.28 -23.77
N LYS A 44 24.13 -3.01 -23.89
CA LYS A 44 24.73 -1.75 -23.42
C LYS A 44 24.26 -0.56 -24.26
N GLU A 45 24.19 -0.68 -25.59
CA GLU A 45 23.63 0.35 -26.48
C GLU A 45 22.18 0.69 -26.14
N PHE A 46 21.36 -0.31 -25.79
CA PHE A 46 19.98 -0.11 -25.38
C PHE A 46 19.81 0.41 -23.94
N GLY A 47 20.90 0.62 -23.20
CA GLY A 47 20.83 1.06 -21.79
C GLY A 47 20.16 0.04 -20.88
N VAL A 48 20.22 -1.27 -21.21
CA VAL A 48 19.53 -2.33 -20.44
C VAL A 48 20.02 -2.39 -19.00
N ASP A 49 21.29 -2.08 -18.75
CA ASP A 49 21.81 -1.99 -17.38
C ASP A 49 21.10 -0.92 -16.55
N ASP A 50 20.76 0.21 -17.16
CA ASP A 50 20.03 1.27 -16.49
C ASP A 50 18.56 0.87 -16.30
N LEU A 51 17.97 0.20 -17.30
CA LEU A 51 16.59 -0.32 -17.23
C LEU A 51 16.42 -1.42 -16.18
N LEU A 52 17.44 -2.24 -15.93
CA LEU A 52 17.42 -3.32 -14.94
C LEU A 52 18.13 -2.95 -13.63
N SER A 53 18.62 -1.72 -13.52
CA SER A 53 19.21 -1.23 -12.27
C SER A 53 18.15 -1.27 -11.16
N LEU A 54 18.54 -1.81 -10.00
CA LEU A 54 17.64 -1.85 -8.85
C LEU A 54 17.44 -0.41 -8.34
N PRO A 55 16.21 -0.02 -7.93
CA PRO A 55 15.91 1.37 -7.54
C PRO A 55 16.69 1.85 -6.30
N TRP A 56 17.31 0.93 -5.55
CA TRP A 56 18.15 1.25 -4.40
C TRP A 56 19.65 1.29 -4.70
N ARG A 57 20.10 0.95 -5.92
CA ARG A 57 21.52 0.99 -6.27
C ARG A 57 21.98 2.45 -6.36
N PRO A 58 23.05 2.88 -5.66
CA PRO A 58 23.57 4.23 -5.78
C PRO A 58 23.97 4.52 -7.24
N ALA A 59 23.90 5.80 -7.62
CA ALA A 59 24.29 6.24 -8.96
C ALA A 59 25.70 5.73 -9.30
N ARG A 60 25.88 5.39 -10.57
CA ARG A 60 26.90 4.46 -11.12
C ARG A 60 28.38 4.86 -10.90
N SER A 61 28.68 5.97 -10.24
CA SER A 61 30.05 6.52 -10.12
C SER A 61 31.05 5.63 -9.37
N ASP A 62 30.58 4.70 -8.54
CA ASP A 62 31.45 3.97 -7.59
C ASP A 62 31.59 2.47 -7.92
N LEU A 63 31.03 2.00 -9.05
CA LEU A 63 30.87 0.56 -9.34
C LEU A 63 31.26 0.13 -10.77
N ASP A 64 32.04 0.95 -11.49
CA ASP A 64 32.39 0.72 -12.90
C ASP A 64 33.06 -0.66 -13.19
N ASP A 65 33.60 -1.34 -12.17
CA ASP A 65 34.21 -2.66 -12.29
C ASP A 65 33.26 -3.85 -12.03
N LYS A 66 32.01 -3.65 -11.59
CA LYS A 66 31.10 -4.77 -11.28
C LYS A 66 30.27 -5.20 -12.49
N PRO A 67 30.08 -6.52 -12.71
CA PRO A 67 29.31 -7.01 -13.83
C PRO A 67 27.88 -6.46 -13.80
N GLY A 68 27.48 -5.92 -14.96
CA GLY A 68 26.14 -5.38 -15.20
C GLY A 68 25.10 -6.47 -15.45
N ALA A 69 23.84 -6.07 -15.59
CA ALA A 69 22.79 -7.02 -15.97
C ALA A 69 23.04 -7.53 -17.40
N GLY A 70 23.53 -6.69 -18.31
CA GLY A 70 23.93 -7.06 -19.66
C GLY A 70 25.05 -8.10 -19.70
N ASP A 71 25.94 -8.11 -18.71
CA ASP A 71 27.02 -9.10 -18.60
C ASP A 71 26.46 -10.48 -18.26
N LEU A 72 25.45 -10.52 -17.39
CA LEU A 72 24.78 -11.76 -17.01
C LEU A 72 24.03 -12.40 -18.19
N TYR A 73 23.35 -11.60 -19.02
CA TYR A 73 22.73 -12.10 -20.26
C TYR A 73 23.76 -12.54 -21.31
N SER A 74 24.89 -11.85 -21.40
CA SER A 74 26.01 -12.27 -22.25
C SER A 74 26.54 -13.64 -21.85
N TYR A 75 26.79 -13.86 -20.56
CA TYR A 75 27.18 -15.17 -20.05
C TYR A 75 26.10 -16.23 -20.26
N LEU A 76 24.82 -15.86 -20.18
CA LEU A 76 23.72 -16.78 -20.46
C LEU A 76 23.72 -17.23 -21.93
N VAL A 77 23.98 -16.32 -22.87
CA VAL A 77 24.10 -16.63 -24.30
C VAL A 77 25.31 -17.52 -24.56
N ASP A 78 26.47 -17.19 -23.99
CA ASP A 78 27.69 -18.00 -24.11
C ASP A 78 27.46 -19.43 -23.59
N LEU A 79 26.91 -19.57 -22.37
CA LEU A 79 26.54 -20.86 -21.79
C LEU A 79 25.54 -21.61 -22.69
N THR A 80 24.58 -20.91 -23.28
CA THR A 80 23.59 -21.53 -24.17
C THR A 80 24.25 -22.14 -25.39
N VAL A 81 25.15 -21.40 -26.06
CA VAL A 81 25.89 -21.89 -27.23
C VAL A 81 26.74 -23.10 -26.87
N TRP A 82 27.39 -23.09 -25.70
CA TRP A 82 28.10 -24.23 -25.16
C TRP A 82 27.20 -25.46 -24.94
N MET A 83 26.02 -25.26 -24.35
CA MET A 83 25.06 -26.33 -24.12
C MET A 83 24.52 -26.91 -25.44
N PHE A 84 24.34 -26.09 -26.49
CA PHE A 84 24.04 -26.58 -27.84
C PHE A 84 25.18 -27.46 -28.39
N GLY A 85 26.45 -27.08 -28.16
CA GLY A 85 27.60 -27.91 -28.51
C GLY A 85 27.58 -29.27 -27.81
N VAL A 86 27.32 -29.29 -26.49
CA VAL A 86 27.18 -30.52 -25.71
C VAL A 86 26.01 -31.38 -26.22
N ALA A 87 24.86 -30.76 -26.51
CA ALA A 87 23.69 -31.47 -27.04
C ALA A 87 23.96 -32.07 -28.43
N PHE A 88 24.69 -31.34 -29.28
CA PHE A 88 25.08 -31.81 -30.61
C PHE A 88 26.01 -33.03 -30.52
N ILE A 89 27.03 -32.97 -29.67
CA ILE A 89 27.94 -34.11 -29.41
C ILE A 89 27.14 -35.29 -28.85
N ALA A 90 26.28 -35.07 -27.85
CA ALA A 90 25.43 -36.12 -27.30
C ALA A 90 24.55 -36.78 -28.38
N HIS A 91 24.03 -36.00 -29.33
CA HIS A 91 23.25 -36.51 -30.46
C HIS A 91 24.09 -37.37 -31.42
N GLN A 92 25.32 -36.96 -31.73
CA GLN A 92 26.24 -37.74 -32.57
C GLN A 92 26.57 -39.11 -31.95
N HIS A 93 26.72 -39.15 -30.62
CA HIS A 93 26.96 -40.38 -29.85
C HIS A 93 25.68 -41.17 -29.52
N GLN A 94 24.56 -40.87 -30.19
CA GLN A 94 23.24 -41.49 -30.01
C GLN A 94 22.65 -41.38 -28.59
N ASN A 95 23.18 -40.50 -27.74
CA ASN A 95 22.64 -40.23 -26.41
C ASN A 95 21.52 -39.16 -26.48
N LYS A 96 20.39 -39.55 -27.08
CA LYS A 96 19.24 -38.66 -27.27
C LYS A 96 18.67 -38.14 -25.94
N ALA A 97 18.70 -38.97 -24.89
CA ALA A 97 18.20 -38.60 -23.57
C ALA A 97 18.95 -37.40 -22.98
N LEU A 98 20.29 -37.37 -23.13
CA LEU A 98 21.10 -36.24 -22.66
C LEU A 98 20.82 -34.98 -23.50
N ALA A 99 20.76 -35.10 -24.83
CA ALA A 99 20.45 -33.97 -25.70
C ALA A 99 19.08 -33.34 -25.37
N ASP A 100 18.04 -34.17 -25.21
CA ASP A 100 16.68 -33.73 -24.84
C ASP A 100 16.64 -33.07 -23.46
N LEU A 101 17.41 -33.58 -22.49
CA LEU A 101 17.55 -32.98 -21.17
C LEU A 101 18.20 -31.60 -21.28
N VAL A 102 19.27 -31.46 -22.05
CA VAL A 102 19.96 -30.19 -22.27
C VAL A 102 19.01 -29.15 -22.88
N PHE A 103 18.28 -29.50 -23.96
CA PHE A 103 17.32 -28.58 -24.57
C PHE A 103 16.22 -28.16 -23.60
N ARG A 104 15.70 -29.09 -22.80
CA ARG A 104 14.67 -28.80 -21.81
C ARG A 104 15.17 -27.86 -20.72
N VAL A 105 16.39 -28.07 -20.23
CA VAL A 105 17.01 -27.21 -19.20
C VAL A 105 17.27 -25.82 -19.77
N VAL A 106 17.90 -25.73 -20.95
CA VAL A 106 18.17 -24.45 -21.63
C VAL A 106 16.86 -23.67 -21.86
N GLY A 107 15.82 -24.33 -22.38
CA GLY A 107 14.51 -23.69 -22.59
C GLY A 107 13.89 -23.16 -21.30
N ARG A 108 13.94 -23.93 -20.20
CA ARG A 108 13.43 -23.48 -18.88
C ARG A 108 14.23 -22.30 -18.34
N VAL A 109 15.55 -22.32 -18.47
CA VAL A 109 16.42 -21.23 -18.01
C VAL A 109 16.13 -19.95 -18.80
N TRP A 110 15.98 -20.03 -20.12
CA TRP A 110 15.62 -18.86 -20.94
C TRP A 110 14.23 -18.31 -20.62
N MET A 111 13.23 -19.17 -20.39
CA MET A 111 11.92 -18.70 -19.94
C MET A 111 12.04 -17.95 -18.61
N LEU A 112 12.79 -18.49 -17.64
CA LEU A 112 13.04 -17.80 -16.37
C LEU A 112 13.79 -16.48 -16.57
N ALA A 113 14.81 -16.44 -17.42
CA ALA A 113 15.57 -15.23 -17.71
C ALA A 113 14.69 -14.13 -18.33
N ILE A 114 13.85 -14.48 -19.30
CA ILE A 114 12.89 -13.54 -19.92
C ILE A 114 11.85 -13.07 -18.90
N LEU A 115 11.36 -13.95 -18.03
CA LEU A 115 10.39 -13.59 -17.01
C LEU A 115 11.01 -12.66 -15.96
N VAL A 116 12.23 -12.93 -15.50
CA VAL A 116 12.99 -12.05 -14.59
C VAL A 116 13.28 -10.70 -15.26
N PHE A 117 13.64 -10.70 -16.54
CA PHE A 117 13.81 -9.49 -17.33
C PHE A 117 12.54 -8.65 -17.32
N LEU A 118 11.41 -9.25 -17.72
CA LEU A 118 10.13 -8.57 -17.82
C LEU A 118 9.65 -8.08 -16.46
N ALA A 119 9.83 -8.89 -15.41
CA ALA A 119 9.53 -8.54 -14.03
C ALA A 119 10.28 -7.27 -13.61
N THR A 120 11.60 -7.29 -13.78
CA THR A 120 12.48 -6.19 -13.37
C THR A 120 12.20 -4.94 -14.20
N PHE A 121 11.98 -5.09 -15.50
CA PHE A 121 11.64 -3.99 -16.41
C PHE A 121 10.32 -3.33 -16.01
N LEU A 122 9.26 -4.12 -15.82
CA LEU A 122 7.94 -3.60 -15.44
C LEU A 122 7.99 -2.95 -14.06
N ALA A 123 8.64 -3.62 -13.10
CA ALA A 123 8.83 -3.14 -11.75
C ALA A 123 9.58 -1.80 -11.72
N ASN A 124 10.63 -1.65 -12.54
CA ASN A 124 11.37 -0.39 -12.67
C ASN A 124 10.57 0.69 -13.41
N ALA A 125 9.82 0.35 -14.46
CA ALA A 125 8.98 1.30 -15.17
C ALA A 125 7.90 1.90 -14.25
N VAL A 126 7.20 1.05 -13.50
CA VAL A 126 6.20 1.49 -12.52
C VAL A 126 6.88 2.22 -11.35
N GLY A 127 8.00 1.71 -10.85
CA GLY A 127 8.75 2.34 -9.75
C GLY A 127 9.23 3.76 -10.10
N ARG A 128 9.64 4.00 -11.36
CA ARG A 128 9.97 5.33 -11.88
C ARG A 128 8.72 6.20 -11.99
N ALA A 129 7.65 5.71 -12.58
CA ALA A 129 6.40 6.46 -12.71
C ALA A 129 5.84 6.92 -11.35
N VAL A 130 5.90 6.04 -10.33
CA VAL A 130 5.49 6.37 -8.95
C VAL A 130 6.43 7.41 -8.33
N ASN A 131 7.74 7.27 -8.53
CA ASN A 131 8.71 8.24 -8.02
C ASN A 131 8.54 9.62 -8.69
N ASP A 132 8.29 9.66 -9.99
CA ASP A 132 8.07 10.89 -10.74
C ASP A 132 6.75 11.57 -10.30
N LEU A 133 5.71 10.79 -10.04
CA LEU A 133 4.44 11.29 -9.50
C LEU A 133 4.61 11.89 -8.10
N LEU A 134 5.37 11.24 -7.22
CA LEU A 134 5.63 11.73 -5.86
C LEU A 134 6.55 12.95 -5.82
N LYS A 135 7.47 13.04 -6.78
CA LYS A 135 8.36 14.21 -6.94
C LYS A 135 7.68 15.38 -7.64
N HIS A 136 6.48 15.18 -8.20
CA HIS A 136 5.72 16.27 -8.80
C HIS A 136 5.45 17.36 -7.75
N PRO A 137 5.74 18.65 -8.03
CA PRO A 137 5.71 19.72 -7.02
C PRO A 137 4.37 19.80 -6.30
N ALA A 138 3.25 19.71 -7.02
CA ALA A 138 1.92 19.74 -6.39
C ALA A 138 1.64 18.61 -5.38
N VAL A 139 2.25 17.42 -5.56
CA VAL A 139 2.08 16.27 -4.65
C VAL A 139 3.06 16.40 -3.49
N ARG A 140 4.31 16.76 -3.81
CA ARG A 140 5.38 17.02 -2.84
C ARG A 140 4.98 18.08 -1.83
N ASP A 141 4.51 19.25 -2.29
CA ASP A 141 4.14 20.37 -1.41
C ASP A 141 3.02 19.99 -0.44
N ARG A 142 2.04 19.19 -0.90
CA ARG A 142 0.95 18.68 -0.05
C ARG A 142 1.44 17.65 0.97
N LEU A 143 2.36 16.77 0.58
CA LEU A 143 2.94 15.77 1.48
C LEU A 143 3.83 16.43 2.55
N GLU A 144 4.65 17.40 2.16
CA GLU A 144 5.50 18.18 3.08
C GLU A 144 4.65 19.01 4.06
N ALA A 145 3.53 19.58 3.60
CA ALA A 145 2.59 20.26 4.49
C ALA A 145 1.96 19.33 5.55
N LEU A 146 1.71 18.06 5.20
CA LEU A 146 1.15 17.07 6.13
C LEU A 146 2.21 16.52 7.10
N LEU A 147 3.42 16.25 6.60
CA LEU A 147 4.52 15.61 7.32
C LEU A 147 5.75 16.55 7.39
N PRO A 148 5.69 17.63 8.20
CA PRO A 148 6.84 18.50 8.39
C PRO A 148 7.93 17.75 9.17
N GLY A 149 9.04 17.49 8.51
CA GLY A 149 10.22 16.89 9.13
C GLY A 149 11.34 16.73 8.10
N GLN A 150 12.52 17.20 8.46
CA GLN A 150 13.75 16.87 7.75
C GLN A 150 14.41 15.69 8.44
N ASP A 151 14.91 14.74 7.66
CA ASP A 151 15.77 13.70 8.19
C ASP A 151 17.12 14.31 8.63
N LYS A 152 17.80 13.63 9.56
CA LYS A 152 19.13 14.01 10.06
C LYS A 152 20.20 14.06 8.96
N ALA A 153 19.93 13.42 7.82
CA ALA A 153 20.79 13.43 6.63
C ALA A 153 20.47 14.56 5.63
N GLY A 154 19.54 15.48 5.95
CA GLY A 154 19.16 16.58 5.07
C GLY A 154 18.23 16.20 3.91
N GLY A 155 17.80 14.94 3.84
CA GLY A 155 16.76 14.49 2.91
C GLY A 155 15.35 14.82 3.42
N THR A 156 14.44 15.15 2.52
CA THR A 156 13.02 15.33 2.86
C THR A 156 12.36 13.97 3.11
N ILE A 157 11.47 13.86 4.09
CA ILE A 157 10.70 12.61 4.39
C ILE A 157 10.02 12.07 3.13
N VAL A 158 9.62 12.96 2.21
CA VAL A 158 9.02 12.61 0.91
C VAL A 158 9.97 11.77 0.05
N ASP A 159 11.27 12.04 0.06
CA ASP A 159 12.25 11.26 -0.72
C ASP A 159 12.40 9.84 -0.16
N ILE A 160 12.40 9.69 1.17
CA ILE A 160 12.43 8.40 1.84
C ILE A 160 11.15 7.62 1.51
N LEU A 161 10.00 8.27 1.58
CA LEU A 161 8.71 7.68 1.26
C LEU A 161 8.65 7.24 -0.21
N ALA A 162 9.10 8.08 -1.13
CA ALA A 162 9.13 7.77 -2.55
C ALA A 162 10.05 6.59 -2.87
N ARG A 163 11.25 6.55 -2.29
CA ARG A 163 12.17 5.43 -2.45
C ARG A 163 11.62 4.14 -1.84
N SER A 164 11.00 4.22 -0.66
CA SER A 164 10.41 3.07 0.02
C SER A 164 9.21 2.52 -0.76
N LEU A 165 8.32 3.39 -1.23
CA LEU A 165 7.16 3.01 -2.03
C LEU A 165 7.58 2.41 -3.37
N SER A 166 8.55 3.02 -4.06
CA SER A 166 9.09 2.49 -5.31
C SER A 166 9.72 1.11 -5.12
N THR A 167 10.50 0.92 -4.05
CA THR A 167 11.10 -0.38 -3.68
C THR A 167 10.04 -1.44 -3.39
N LEU A 168 8.97 -1.04 -2.70
CA LEU A 168 7.87 -1.92 -2.33
C LEU A 168 7.07 -2.34 -3.58
N VAL A 169 6.68 -1.39 -4.42
CA VAL A 169 6.02 -1.66 -5.70
C VAL A 169 6.89 -2.57 -6.56
N PHE A 170 8.20 -2.33 -6.60
CA PHE A 170 9.15 -3.20 -7.30
C PHE A 170 9.10 -4.63 -6.76
N GLY A 171 9.25 -4.79 -5.43
CA GLY A 171 9.25 -6.10 -4.79
C GLY A 171 7.96 -6.89 -5.04
N PHE A 172 6.81 -6.23 -5.02
CA PHE A 172 5.52 -6.85 -5.31
C PHE A 172 5.40 -7.27 -6.77
N LEU A 173 5.65 -6.38 -7.73
CA LEU A 173 5.58 -6.73 -9.14
C LEU A 173 6.55 -7.86 -9.49
N PHE A 174 7.74 -7.85 -8.89
CA PHE A 174 8.72 -8.91 -9.03
C PHE A 174 8.21 -10.25 -8.50
N LEU A 175 7.67 -10.28 -7.27
CA LEU A 175 7.08 -11.48 -6.67
C LEU A 175 5.92 -12.01 -7.52
N LEU A 176 5.04 -11.12 -8.02
CA LEU A 176 3.91 -11.50 -8.87
C LEU A 176 4.37 -12.21 -10.13
N VAL A 177 5.37 -11.65 -10.82
CA VAL A 177 5.88 -12.25 -12.06
C VAL A 177 6.58 -13.58 -11.79
N ILE A 178 7.35 -13.70 -10.70
CA ILE A 178 7.96 -14.98 -10.32
C ILE A 178 6.89 -16.01 -9.95
N MET A 179 5.81 -15.61 -9.29
CA MET A 179 4.71 -16.51 -8.95
C MET A 179 4.09 -17.09 -10.22
N THR A 180 3.71 -16.23 -11.18
CA THR A 180 3.18 -16.66 -12.49
C THR A 180 4.20 -17.51 -13.25
N ALA A 181 5.47 -17.15 -13.21
CA ALA A 181 6.55 -17.90 -13.85
C ALA A 181 6.70 -19.30 -13.25
N SER A 182 6.60 -19.42 -11.93
CA SER A 182 6.73 -20.69 -11.22
C SER A 182 5.59 -21.65 -11.57
N GLU A 183 4.38 -21.13 -11.77
CA GLU A 183 3.22 -21.92 -12.22
C GLU A 183 3.43 -22.41 -13.65
N LEU A 184 3.81 -21.50 -14.57
CA LEU A 184 4.07 -21.84 -15.98
C LEU A 184 5.23 -22.84 -16.14
N ALA A 185 6.25 -22.75 -15.28
CA ALA A 185 7.41 -23.65 -15.31
C ALA A 185 7.18 -24.97 -14.55
N GLY A 186 6.06 -25.13 -13.85
CA GLY A 186 5.77 -26.30 -13.01
C GLY A 186 6.65 -26.41 -11.76
N LEU A 187 7.15 -25.28 -11.25
CA LEU A 187 8.04 -25.19 -10.08
C LEU A 187 7.24 -24.94 -8.79
N ALA A 188 6.46 -25.94 -8.37
CA ALA A 188 5.52 -25.80 -7.24
C ALA A 188 6.18 -25.32 -5.92
N ALA A 189 7.39 -25.80 -5.61
CA ALA A 189 8.12 -25.38 -4.43
C ALA A 189 8.45 -23.88 -4.45
N LEU A 190 8.92 -23.36 -5.60
CA LEU A 190 9.21 -21.95 -5.78
C LEU A 190 7.92 -21.11 -5.67
N GLY A 191 6.83 -21.57 -6.30
CA GLY A 191 5.53 -20.90 -6.21
C GLY A 191 5.02 -20.79 -4.78
N SER A 192 5.12 -21.86 -3.99
CA SER A 192 4.71 -21.84 -2.58
C SER A 192 5.53 -20.88 -1.71
N ALA A 193 6.85 -20.81 -1.94
CA ALA A 193 7.74 -19.90 -1.21
C ALA A 193 7.45 -18.43 -1.58
N VAL A 194 7.21 -18.16 -2.86
CA VAL A 194 6.88 -16.82 -3.37
C VAL A 194 5.51 -16.37 -2.87
N ALA A 195 4.51 -17.27 -2.84
CA ALA A 195 3.20 -16.98 -2.26
C ALA A 195 3.30 -16.64 -0.76
N ALA A 196 4.14 -17.35 0.00
CA ALA A 196 4.38 -17.04 1.41
C ALA A 196 5.00 -15.63 1.59
N LEU A 197 6.00 -15.28 0.76
CA LEU A 197 6.59 -13.93 0.75
C LEU A 197 5.58 -12.87 0.36
N TRP A 198 4.72 -13.14 -0.62
CA TRP A 198 3.64 -12.26 -1.03
C TRP A 198 2.67 -11.97 0.12
N HIS A 199 2.18 -13.01 0.82
CA HIS A 199 1.30 -12.85 1.96
C HIS A 199 1.98 -12.11 3.13
N LEU A 200 3.27 -12.39 3.39
CA LEU A 200 4.03 -11.66 4.39
C LEU A 200 4.14 -10.17 4.03
N GLY A 201 4.48 -9.88 2.77
CA GLY A 201 4.54 -8.50 2.27
C GLY A 201 3.21 -7.77 2.46
N LEU A 202 2.09 -8.40 2.08
CA LEU A 202 0.76 -7.80 2.25
C LEU A 202 0.47 -7.48 3.72
N ARG A 203 0.80 -8.40 4.63
CA ARG A 203 0.65 -8.18 6.08
C ARG A 203 1.51 -7.02 6.56
N LEU A 204 2.77 -6.93 6.11
CA LEU A 204 3.65 -5.82 6.48
C LEU A 204 3.15 -4.46 5.97
N ILE A 205 2.60 -4.40 4.75
CA ILE A 205 1.94 -3.18 4.25
C ILE A 205 0.76 -2.83 5.13
N SER A 206 -0.11 -3.78 5.44
CA SER A 206 -1.26 -3.53 6.31
C SER A 206 -0.82 -3.02 7.68
N VAL A 207 0.21 -3.61 8.28
CA VAL A 207 0.75 -3.12 9.56
C VAL A 207 1.32 -1.70 9.42
N ALA A 208 2.06 -1.41 8.36
CA ALA A 208 2.61 -0.07 8.12
C ALA A 208 1.52 0.98 7.88
N ALA A 209 0.50 0.65 7.10
CA ALA A 209 -0.65 1.52 6.85
C ALA A 209 -1.46 1.74 8.13
N ALA A 210 -1.69 0.70 8.92
CA ALA A 210 -2.33 0.78 10.22
C ALA A 210 -1.57 1.72 11.18
N LEU A 211 -0.25 1.57 11.27
CA LEU A 211 0.61 2.46 12.06
C LEU A 211 0.59 3.90 11.54
N GLY A 212 0.59 4.09 10.22
CA GLY A 212 0.49 5.41 9.59
C GLY A 212 -0.82 6.11 9.91
N ILE A 213 -1.95 5.39 9.81
CA ILE A 213 -3.29 5.89 10.16
C ILE A 213 -3.35 6.24 11.66
N GLY A 214 -2.81 5.37 12.53
CA GLY A 214 -2.73 5.63 13.97
C GLY A 214 -1.88 6.86 14.30
N ALA A 215 -0.71 6.98 13.66
CA ALA A 215 0.18 8.12 13.83
C ALA A 215 -0.49 9.43 13.39
N LEU A 216 -1.18 9.45 12.24
CA LEU A 216 -1.97 10.61 11.79
C LEU A 216 -3.07 10.98 12.78
N GLY A 217 -3.74 9.99 13.38
CA GLY A 217 -4.71 10.21 14.45
C GLY A 217 -4.08 10.91 15.66
N VAL A 218 -2.94 10.42 16.14
CA VAL A 218 -2.19 11.03 17.24
C VAL A 218 -1.72 12.44 16.89
N LEU A 219 -1.23 12.66 15.67
CA LEU A 219 -0.73 13.96 15.21
C LEU A 219 -1.85 15.00 15.08
N ALA A 220 -3.03 14.57 14.61
CA ALA A 220 -4.24 15.40 14.59
C ALA A 220 -4.66 15.80 16.01
N VAL A 221 -4.60 14.87 16.96
CA VAL A 221 -4.88 15.17 18.38
C VAL A 221 -3.84 16.09 18.99
N ALA A 222 -2.55 15.86 18.75
CA ALA A 222 -1.47 16.67 19.28
C ALA A 222 -1.52 18.12 18.74
N ARG A 223 -1.80 18.32 17.45
CA ARG A 223 -1.98 19.66 16.87
C ARG A 223 -3.23 20.37 17.41
N ALA A 224 -4.27 19.60 17.73
CA ALA A 224 -5.51 20.15 18.25
C ALA A 224 -5.45 20.44 19.76
N TRP A 225 -4.46 19.93 20.51
CA TRP A 225 -4.30 20.17 21.94
C TRP A 225 -3.41 21.40 22.17
N PRO A 226 -3.97 22.63 22.33
CA PRO A 226 -3.19 23.70 22.92
C PRO A 226 -2.82 23.25 24.33
N THR A 227 -1.55 23.42 24.69
CA THR A 227 -1.05 23.24 26.05
C THR A 227 -1.96 24.03 27.00
N ALA A 228 -2.80 23.30 27.75
CA ALA A 228 -3.76 23.86 28.68
C ALA A 228 -3.02 24.52 29.84
N THR A 229 -2.67 25.79 29.69
CA THR A 229 -2.05 26.61 30.74
C THR A 229 -3.00 27.65 31.34
N SER A 230 -4.23 27.84 30.84
CA SER A 230 -5.20 28.71 31.50
C SER A 230 -6.33 27.92 32.18
N LYS A 231 -6.50 28.17 33.48
CA LYS A 231 -7.65 27.75 34.31
C LYS A 231 -8.94 28.49 33.91
N GLN A 232 -9.29 28.50 32.62
CA GLN A 232 -10.59 29.03 32.19
C GLN A 232 -11.61 27.89 32.10
N GLU A 233 -12.79 28.15 32.64
CA GLU A 233 -13.97 27.31 32.57
C GLU A 233 -14.15 26.80 31.14
N LYS A 234 -14.04 25.48 30.94
CA LYS A 234 -14.09 24.88 29.60
C LYS A 234 -15.44 25.16 28.96
N THR A 235 -15.48 26.10 28.03
CA THR A 235 -16.63 26.43 27.19
C THR A 235 -17.15 25.16 26.52
N TYR A 236 -18.47 25.06 26.32
CA TYR A 236 -19.14 23.90 25.71
C TYR A 236 -18.48 23.42 24.39
N GLU A 237 -17.94 24.35 23.60
CA GLU A 237 -17.17 24.07 22.38
C GLU A 237 -15.90 23.23 22.61
N GLU A 238 -15.19 23.42 23.72
CA GLU A 238 -14.00 22.64 24.05
C GLU A 238 -14.34 21.18 24.42
N LYS A 239 -15.51 20.95 25.04
CA LYS A 239 -16.00 19.60 25.32
C LYS A 239 -16.39 18.88 24.04
N VAL A 240 -17.11 19.55 23.13
CA VAL A 240 -17.49 18.98 21.83
C VAL A 240 -16.26 18.66 20.99
N GLN A 241 -15.26 19.56 20.94
CA GLN A 241 -14.00 19.27 20.26
C GLN A 241 -13.25 18.08 20.89
N GLY A 242 -13.28 17.94 22.22
CA GLY A 242 -12.71 16.78 22.92
C GLY A 242 -13.31 15.45 22.47
N PHE A 243 -14.64 15.38 22.32
CA PHE A 243 -15.34 14.17 21.85
C PHE A 243 -15.04 13.85 20.38
N THR A 244 -15.02 14.85 19.49
CA THR A 244 -14.69 14.63 18.07
C THR A 244 -13.28 14.06 17.92
N ARG A 245 -12.34 14.49 18.76
CA ARG A 245 -10.94 14.03 18.75
C ARG A 245 -10.79 12.60 19.27
N LEU A 246 -11.47 12.26 20.37
CA LEU A 246 -11.55 10.88 20.87
C LEU A 246 -12.17 9.95 19.82
N GLY A 247 -13.18 10.45 19.12
CA GLY A 247 -13.76 9.78 17.97
C GLY A 247 -12.78 9.48 16.86
N LEU A 248 -11.99 10.48 16.46
CA LEU A 248 -11.00 10.32 15.41
C LEU A 248 -9.96 9.26 15.78
N VAL A 249 -9.41 9.32 17.01
CA VAL A 249 -8.44 8.32 17.50
C VAL A 249 -9.03 6.92 17.53
N ALA A 250 -10.26 6.79 17.99
CA ALA A 250 -10.89 5.49 18.06
C ALA A 250 -11.18 4.92 16.67
N VAL A 251 -11.67 5.73 15.72
CA VAL A 251 -11.88 5.30 14.33
C VAL A 251 -10.56 4.91 13.67
N THR A 252 -9.49 5.69 13.83
CA THR A 252 -8.17 5.34 13.27
C THR A 252 -7.58 4.08 13.91
N THR A 253 -7.79 3.87 15.21
CA THR A 253 -7.36 2.66 15.91
C THR A 253 -8.13 1.43 15.43
N ILE A 254 -9.44 1.54 15.20
CA ILE A 254 -10.25 0.44 14.65
C ILE A 254 -9.80 0.10 13.24
N LEU A 255 -9.63 1.09 12.37
CA LEU A 255 -9.11 0.88 11.01
C LEU A 255 -7.75 0.19 11.06
N ALA A 256 -6.87 0.58 11.97
CA ALA A 256 -5.57 -0.07 12.17
C ALA A 256 -5.70 -1.54 12.60
N VAL A 257 -6.58 -1.84 13.57
CA VAL A 257 -6.81 -3.21 14.06
C VAL A 257 -7.46 -4.10 12.98
N ASP A 258 -8.42 -3.55 12.23
CA ASP A 258 -9.11 -4.25 11.13
C ASP A 258 -8.12 -4.62 10.02
N LEU A 259 -7.23 -3.69 9.64
CA LEU A 259 -6.20 -3.93 8.62
C LEU A 259 -5.20 -5.01 9.03
N VAL A 260 -4.83 -5.08 10.32
CA VAL A 260 -3.83 -6.03 10.85
C VAL A 260 -4.40 -7.43 11.04
N THR A 261 -5.64 -7.53 11.52
CA THR A 261 -6.20 -8.84 11.91
C THR A 261 -6.66 -9.65 10.73
N SER A 262 -6.98 -9.05 9.57
CA SER A 262 -7.56 -9.71 8.38
C SER A 262 -8.83 -10.53 8.64
N ALA A 263 -9.30 -10.53 9.89
CA ALA A 263 -10.48 -11.23 10.38
C ALA A 263 -11.65 -10.23 10.34
N ALA A 264 -12.09 -9.95 9.12
CA ALA A 264 -12.93 -8.83 8.71
C ALA A 264 -14.39 -8.83 9.22
N SER A 265 -14.71 -9.41 10.38
CA SER A 265 -16.08 -9.31 10.89
C SER A 265 -16.17 -9.21 12.41
N THR A 266 -15.66 -10.17 13.17
CA THR A 266 -15.97 -10.24 14.60
C THR A 266 -15.30 -9.14 15.42
N PHE A 267 -14.02 -8.82 15.16
CA PHE A 267 -13.34 -7.76 15.90
C PHE A 267 -13.81 -6.36 15.51
N THR A 268 -14.12 -6.15 14.23
CA THR A 268 -14.68 -4.90 13.71
C THR A 268 -16.02 -4.60 14.39
N TRP A 269 -16.91 -5.59 14.49
CA TRP A 269 -18.20 -5.44 15.19
C TRP A 269 -18.04 -5.15 16.68
N VAL A 270 -17.14 -5.86 17.37
CA VAL A 270 -16.88 -5.62 18.79
C VAL A 270 -16.33 -4.21 19.02
N ALA A 271 -15.42 -3.74 18.16
CA ALA A 271 -14.84 -2.42 18.28
C ALA A 271 -15.85 -1.31 17.93
N VAL A 272 -16.71 -1.52 16.94
CA VAL A 272 -17.84 -0.62 16.63
C VAL A 272 -18.82 -0.56 17.80
N LEU A 273 -19.18 -1.70 18.40
CA LEU A 273 -20.07 -1.74 19.56
C LEU A 273 -19.43 -1.04 20.78
N PHE A 274 -18.15 -1.27 21.01
CA PHE A 274 -17.41 -0.58 22.06
C PHE A 274 -17.39 0.93 21.84
N LEU A 275 -17.12 1.38 20.62
CA LEU A 275 -17.18 2.79 20.26
C LEU A 275 -18.57 3.37 20.47
N LEU A 276 -19.60 2.67 20.00
CA LEU A 276 -20.98 3.08 20.16
C LEU A 276 -21.31 3.26 21.64
N ALA A 277 -20.90 2.31 22.49
CA ALA A 277 -21.09 2.39 23.94
C ALA A 277 -20.36 3.60 24.55
N VAL A 278 -19.09 3.82 24.19
CA VAL A 278 -18.27 4.95 24.67
C VAL A 278 -18.84 6.30 24.21
N PHE A 279 -19.41 6.38 23.00
CA PHE A 279 -20.05 7.60 22.50
C PHE A 279 -21.46 7.82 23.06
N LEU A 280 -22.21 6.74 23.28
CA LEU A 280 -23.55 6.80 23.86
C LEU A 280 -23.51 7.22 25.33
N GLU A 281 -22.46 6.89 26.06
CA GLU A 281 -22.34 7.22 27.49
C GLU A 281 -22.41 8.74 27.79
N PRO A 282 -21.60 9.62 27.16
CA PRO A 282 -21.71 11.07 27.33
C PRO A 282 -22.95 11.64 26.66
N LEU A 283 -23.41 11.04 25.55
CA LEU A 283 -24.64 11.45 24.87
C LEU A 283 -25.89 11.07 25.65
N ARG A 284 -25.84 10.12 26.60
CA ARG A 284 -27.02 9.66 27.35
C ARG A 284 -27.73 10.79 28.09
N GLY A 285 -26.97 11.75 28.64
CA GLY A 285 -27.53 12.94 29.28
C GLY A 285 -28.14 13.91 28.27
N SER A 286 -27.41 14.17 27.17
CA SER A 286 -27.77 15.16 26.16
C SER A 286 -28.83 14.69 25.17
N LEU A 287 -28.97 13.39 24.93
CA LEU A 287 -29.94 12.79 24.02
C LEU A 287 -31.37 13.12 24.46
N LEU A 288 -31.62 13.12 25.77
CA LEU A 288 -32.92 13.50 26.33
C LEU A 288 -33.23 14.98 26.07
N ASP A 289 -32.23 15.86 26.14
CA ASP A 289 -32.39 17.28 25.85
C ASP A 289 -32.57 17.55 24.34
N ILE A 290 -31.90 16.78 23.48
CA ILE A 290 -32.08 16.83 22.02
C ILE A 290 -33.51 16.40 21.66
N TRP A 291 -33.94 15.26 22.20
CA TRP A 291 -35.29 14.76 21.97
C TRP A 291 -36.34 15.73 22.50
N ALA A 292 -36.10 16.32 23.67
CA ALA A 292 -36.99 17.31 24.23
C ALA A 292 -37.06 18.59 23.38
N GLY A 293 -35.94 19.01 22.78
CA GLY A 293 -35.92 20.13 21.83
C GLY A 293 -36.80 19.86 20.61
N PHE A 294 -36.63 18.69 19.98
CA PHE A 294 -37.49 18.27 18.87
C PHE A 294 -38.97 18.19 19.26
N ALA A 295 -39.28 17.66 20.45
CA ALA A 295 -40.65 17.59 20.94
C ALA A 295 -41.26 18.99 21.14
N LEU A 296 -40.52 19.93 21.73
CA LEU A 296 -40.98 21.30 21.93
C LEU A 296 -41.28 22.03 20.62
N GLU A 297 -40.43 21.81 19.61
CA GLU A 297 -40.64 22.35 18.25
C GLU A 297 -41.82 21.68 17.56
N PHE A 298 -41.96 20.35 17.68
CA PHE A 298 -43.08 19.59 17.11
C PHE A 298 -44.43 19.97 17.71
N TYR A 299 -44.50 20.21 19.02
CA TYR A 299 -45.72 20.65 19.71
C TYR A 299 -45.96 22.17 19.62
N ALA A 300 -45.09 22.91 18.93
CA ALA A 300 -45.17 24.37 18.76
C ALA A 300 -45.43 25.12 20.08
N VAL A 301 -44.74 24.73 21.15
CA VAL A 301 -44.98 25.25 22.50
C VAL A 301 -44.54 26.71 22.58
N LYS A 302 -45.48 27.64 22.83
CA LYS A 302 -45.19 29.09 22.92
C LYS A 302 -45.15 29.64 24.35
N LYS A 303 -45.87 29.00 25.27
CA LYS A 303 -46.00 29.42 26.67
C LYS A 303 -45.83 28.22 27.58
N ILE A 304 -45.10 28.42 28.67
CA ILE A 304 -44.90 27.42 29.71
C ILE A 304 -45.04 28.09 31.08
N LYS A 305 -45.59 27.35 32.05
CA LYS A 305 -45.57 27.76 33.46
C LYS A 305 -44.39 27.10 34.15
N LEU A 306 -43.49 27.92 34.68
CA LEU A 306 -42.38 27.51 35.53
C LEU A 306 -42.74 27.87 36.97
N GLY A 307 -43.26 26.90 37.72
CA GLY A 307 -43.85 27.15 39.04
C GLY A 307 -45.12 27.99 38.90
N GLU A 308 -45.15 29.16 39.54
CA GLU A 308 -46.28 30.10 39.46
C GLU A 308 -46.12 31.17 38.36
N ALA A 309 -44.94 31.28 37.75
CA ALA A 309 -44.65 32.29 36.74
C ALA A 309 -44.84 31.77 35.30
N GLU A 310 -45.50 32.55 34.46
CA GLU A 310 -45.57 32.29 33.02
C GLU A 310 -44.30 32.82 32.31
N ALA A 311 -43.72 31.97 31.46
CA ALA A 311 -42.62 32.31 30.58
C ALA A 311 -42.97 31.99 29.12
N THR A 312 -42.54 32.85 28.20
CA THR A 312 -42.72 32.65 26.76
C THR A 312 -41.46 32.04 26.15
N LEU A 313 -41.65 31.03 25.29
CA LEU A 313 -40.58 30.40 24.54
C LEU A 313 -40.21 31.31 23.35
N GLU A 314 -38.99 31.84 23.34
CA GLU A 314 -38.52 32.75 22.29
C GLU A 314 -37.81 31.98 21.19
N LYS A 315 -36.94 31.04 21.57
CA LYS A 315 -36.18 30.21 20.65
C LYS A 315 -35.90 28.84 21.26
N THR A 316 -36.08 27.80 20.46
CA THR A 316 -35.69 26.42 20.80
C THR A 316 -34.32 26.16 20.19
N GLY A 317 -33.34 25.80 21.02
CA GLY A 317 -32.03 25.31 20.59
C GLY A 317 -31.95 23.79 20.69
N PHE A 318 -30.83 23.23 20.24
CA PHE A 318 -30.65 21.77 20.17
C PHE A 318 -30.60 21.10 21.56
N LEU A 319 -30.18 21.82 22.61
CA LEU A 319 -30.09 21.29 23.99
C LEU A 319 -30.76 22.20 25.01
N HIS A 320 -30.84 23.48 24.71
CA HIS A 320 -31.39 24.49 25.58
C HIS A 320 -32.37 25.36 24.83
N SER A 321 -33.35 25.85 25.57
CA SER A 321 -34.34 26.79 25.08
C SER A 321 -34.17 28.12 25.78
N TRP A 322 -34.37 29.20 25.03
CA TRP A 322 -34.35 30.57 25.53
C TRP A 322 -35.77 31.00 25.85
N LEU A 323 -35.96 31.41 27.10
CA LEU A 323 -37.24 31.78 27.67
C LEU A 323 -37.21 33.24 28.08
N ARG A 324 -38.33 33.93 27.91
CA ARG A 324 -38.53 35.30 28.41
C ARG A 324 -39.58 35.28 29.53
N ASN A 325 -39.23 35.84 30.69
CA ASN A 325 -40.18 35.99 31.80
C ASN A 325 -41.12 37.18 31.58
N ALA A 326 -42.14 37.32 32.44
CA ALA A 326 -43.07 38.47 32.41
C ALA A 326 -42.38 39.83 32.66
N ALA A 327 -41.20 39.84 33.30
CA ALA A 327 -40.37 41.03 33.50
C ALA A 327 -39.52 41.39 32.26
N GLY A 328 -39.57 40.58 31.19
CA GLY A 328 -38.84 40.79 29.94
C GLY A 328 -37.40 40.24 29.93
N GLU A 329 -36.93 39.67 31.04
CA GLU A 329 -35.60 39.07 31.16
C GLU A 329 -35.55 37.73 30.43
N THR A 330 -34.44 37.48 29.74
CA THR A 330 -34.20 36.23 29.01
C THR A 330 -33.28 35.33 29.83
N PHE A 331 -33.65 34.07 29.94
CA PHE A 331 -32.85 33.06 30.62
C PHE A 331 -32.86 31.75 29.84
N GLN A 332 -31.82 30.95 30.05
CA GLN A 332 -31.60 29.70 29.32
C GLN A 332 -31.89 28.52 30.25
N LEU A 333 -32.67 27.56 29.74
CA LEU A 333 -32.99 26.34 30.48
C LEU A 333 -32.78 25.09 29.61
N ALA A 334 -32.50 23.95 30.24
CA ALA A 334 -32.38 22.67 29.53
C ALA A 334 -33.73 22.26 28.91
N ASN A 335 -33.70 21.78 27.67
CA ASN A 335 -34.92 21.42 26.94
C ASN A 335 -35.79 20.41 27.69
N ARG A 336 -35.17 19.43 28.39
CA ARG A 336 -35.93 18.44 29.19
C ARG A 336 -36.76 19.08 30.30
N GLU A 337 -36.26 20.15 30.92
CA GLU A 337 -36.94 20.84 32.02
C GLU A 337 -38.08 21.69 31.49
N VAL A 338 -37.89 22.29 30.32
CA VAL A 338 -38.92 23.03 29.59
C VAL A 338 -40.06 22.12 29.14
N LEU A 339 -39.73 20.97 28.57
CA LEU A 339 -40.73 19.96 28.18
C LEU A 339 -41.45 19.39 29.40
N ALA A 340 -40.74 19.11 30.49
CA ALA A 340 -41.36 18.64 31.74
C ALA A 340 -42.30 19.69 32.35
N ALA A 341 -41.94 20.97 32.30
CA ALA A 341 -42.80 22.07 32.74
C ALA A 341 -44.07 22.19 31.87
N HIS A 342 -43.94 22.03 30.56
CA HIS A 342 -45.09 22.00 29.65
C HIS A 342 -46.03 20.83 29.94
N MET A 343 -45.48 19.62 30.12
CA MET A 343 -46.27 18.40 30.36
C MET A 343 -46.93 18.36 31.75
N ARG A 344 -46.37 19.06 32.74
CA ARG A 344 -46.97 19.19 34.09
C ARG A 344 -48.10 20.20 34.16
N HIS A 345 -48.33 20.97 33.10
CA HIS A 345 -49.48 21.86 33.05
C HIS A 345 -50.75 20.99 33.05
N PRO A 346 -51.64 21.13 34.06
CA PRO A 346 -52.87 20.35 34.10
C PRO A 346 -53.67 20.66 32.83
N ALA A 347 -54.19 19.61 32.21
CA ALA A 347 -54.92 19.61 30.93
C ALA A 347 -56.29 20.34 30.97
N GLY A 348 -56.41 21.40 31.78
CA GLY A 348 -57.63 22.18 31.99
C GLY A 348 -57.88 23.25 30.93
N ASP A 349 -56.87 23.65 30.15
CA ASP A 349 -57.01 24.64 29.07
C ASP A 349 -56.50 24.05 27.75
N ARG A 350 -57.16 22.99 27.25
CA ARG A 350 -57.07 22.66 25.83
C ARG A 350 -58.05 23.56 25.08
N PRO A 351 -57.61 24.56 24.29
CA PRO A 351 -58.50 25.15 23.30
C PRO A 351 -58.95 24.01 22.38
N ALA A 352 -60.26 23.87 22.20
CA ALA A 352 -60.83 22.90 21.29
C ALA A 352 -60.14 23.04 19.92
N LEU A 353 -59.54 21.95 19.45
CA LEU A 353 -59.04 21.86 18.08
C LEU A 353 -60.25 22.04 17.16
N SER A 354 -60.42 23.23 16.61
CA SER A 354 -61.31 23.46 15.47
C SER A 354 -60.68 22.77 14.26
N THR A 355 -61.31 21.69 13.82
CA THR A 355 -61.07 20.99 12.55
C THR A 355 -61.19 21.91 11.35
#